data_AF-A0A971VAA0-F1
#
_entry.id   AF-A0A971VAA0-F1
#
_cell.length_a   1.000
_cell.length_b   1.000
_cell.length_c   1.000
_cell.angle_alpha   90.00
_cell.angle_beta   90.00
_cell.angle_gamma   90.00
#
_symmetry.space_group_name_H-M   'P 1'
#
loop_
_entity.id
_entity.type
_entity.pdbx_description
1 polymer ?
#
loop_
_entity_poly.entity_id
_entity_poly.type
_entity_poly.pdbx_seq_one_letter_code
_entity_poly.pdbx_strand_id
1 'polypeptide(L)'
;MDSLGEKISYIKGLASGLGLEKEDSKEAKILIEIIDVLQDIVYAIDELETSQEEMDEYIQTLDEDIADIQGHIYGEYDEDVDRHVPNYIEVVCPHCDETVYFDEDMFQEEDDITCPNCDEPIYTECPEDDEDDEED
;
A
#
# COMPACT_ATOMS: atom_id res chain seq x y z
N MET A 1 19.30 11.76 17.00
CA MET A 1 20.09 12.90 16.47
C MET A 1 21.11 13.55 17.40
N ASP A 2 21.15 13.21 18.70
CA ASP A 2 21.98 13.92 19.69
C ASP A 2 23.43 14.12 19.27
N SER A 3 24.04 13.12 18.64
CA SER A 3 25.45 13.23 18.23
C SER A 3 25.72 14.28 17.14
N LEU A 4 24.74 14.65 16.30
CA LEU A 4 24.94 15.65 15.24
C LEU A 4 24.72 17.05 15.78
N GLY A 5 23.64 17.26 16.55
CA GLY A 5 23.39 18.53 17.25
C GLY A 5 24.48 18.87 18.26
N GLU A 6 24.98 17.89 19.02
CA GLU A 6 26.13 18.05 19.92
C GLU A 6 27.40 18.44 19.16
N LYS A 7 27.67 17.82 18.00
CA LYS A 7 28.83 18.16 17.18
C LYS A 7 28.74 19.58 16.61
N ILE A 8 27.59 19.99 16.10
CA ILE A 8 27.40 21.37 15.60
C ILE A 8 27.50 22.38 16.75
N SER A 9 26.90 22.07 17.91
CA SER A 9 27.01 22.91 19.11
C SER A 9 28.47 23.02 19.60
N TYR A 10 29.23 21.93 19.55
CA TYR A 10 30.65 21.92 19.86
C TYR A 10 31.45 22.80 18.89
N ILE A 11 31.20 22.69 17.58
CA ILE A 11 31.85 23.53 16.55
C ILE A 11 31.51 25.00 16.74
N LYS A 12 30.24 25.33 17.03
CA LYS A 12 29.80 26.70 17.33
C LYS A 12 30.50 27.26 18.57
N GLY A 13 30.64 26.45 19.62
CA GLY A 13 31.40 26.79 20.82
C GLY A 13 32.90 27.02 20.53
N LEU A 14 33.52 26.19 19.69
CA LEU A 14 34.90 26.40 19.25
C LEU A 14 35.07 27.70 18.45
N ALA A 15 34.17 27.98 17.52
CA ALA A 15 34.18 29.21 16.72
C ALA A 15 34.05 30.46 17.62
N SER A 16 33.17 30.40 18.62
CA SER A 16 33.02 31.44 19.64
C SER A 16 34.29 31.60 20.48
N GLY A 17 34.90 30.49 20.91
CA GLY A 17 36.11 30.47 21.73
C GLY A 17 37.36 31.00 21.00
N LEU A 18 37.42 30.82 19.69
CA LEU A 18 38.46 31.41 18.82
C LEU A 18 38.23 32.90 18.55
N GLY A 19 37.06 33.43 18.90
CA GLY A 19 36.72 34.84 18.70
C GLY A 19 36.45 35.20 17.24
N LEU A 20 36.06 34.23 16.41
CA LEU A 20 35.78 34.44 14.98
C LEU A 20 34.71 35.51 14.76
N GLU A 21 33.73 35.62 15.67
CA GLU A 21 32.67 36.64 15.62
C GLU A 21 33.18 38.09 15.76
N LYS A 22 34.36 38.26 16.36
CA LYS A 22 35.00 39.56 16.56
C LYS A 22 36.05 39.86 15.49
N GLU A 23 36.34 38.90 14.63
CA GLU A 23 37.34 39.00 13.59
C GLU A 23 36.72 39.56 12.31
N ASP A 24 37.20 40.72 11.84
CA ASP A 24 36.69 41.35 10.61
C ASP A 24 37.38 40.76 9.35
N SER A 25 37.36 39.44 9.24
CA SER A 25 37.84 38.71 8.06
C SER A 25 36.66 38.17 7.24
N LYS A 26 36.84 38.02 5.92
CA LYS A 26 35.80 37.47 5.05
C LYS A 26 35.61 35.98 5.33
N GLU A 27 36.70 35.31 5.64
CA GLU A 27 36.79 33.90 5.99
C GLU A 27 36.02 33.60 7.28
N ALA A 28 36.19 34.42 8.33
CA ALA A 28 35.45 34.25 9.59
C ALA A 28 33.93 34.40 9.38
N LYS A 29 33.50 35.39 8.58
CA LYS A 29 32.09 35.58 8.24
C LYS A 29 31.52 34.37 7.50
N ILE A 30 32.24 33.84 6.51
CA ILE A 30 31.82 32.63 5.78
C ILE A 30 31.71 31.43 6.72
N LEU A 31 32.68 31.23 7.63
CA LEU A 31 32.66 30.10 8.56
C LEU A 31 31.49 30.17 9.54
N ILE A 32 31.15 31.36 10.05
CA ILE A 32 30.00 31.56 10.94
C ILE A 32 28.70 31.22 10.20
N GLU A 33 28.51 31.74 8.99
CA GLU A 33 27.33 31.45 8.18
C GLU A 33 27.20 29.95 7.86
N ILE A 34 28.32 29.26 7.58
CA ILE A 34 28.30 27.80 7.38
C ILE A 34 27.83 27.09 8.66
N ILE A 35 28.32 27.51 9.84
CA ILE A 35 27.93 26.90 11.11
C ILE A 35 26.43 27.10 11.37
N ASP A 36 25.90 28.29 11.09
CA ASP A 36 24.48 28.59 11.28
C ASP A 36 23.60 27.78 10.30
N VAL A 37 23.98 27.70 9.01
CA VAL A 37 23.27 26.83 8.05
C VAL A 37 23.30 25.36 8.47
N LEU A 38 24.43 24.88 9.01
CA LEU A 38 24.50 23.51 9.52
C LEU A 38 23.59 23.30 10.73
N GLN A 39 23.43 24.31 11.57
CA GLN A 39 22.51 24.26 12.70
C GLN A 39 21.04 24.23 12.23
N ASP A 40 20.68 25.03 11.24
CA ASP A 40 19.36 25.00 10.62
C ASP A 40 19.06 23.64 9.97
N ILE A 41 20.07 23.03 9.31
CA ILE A 41 19.93 21.68 8.77
C ILE A 41 19.66 20.67 9.89
N VAL A 42 20.36 20.76 11.03
CA VAL A 42 20.10 19.86 12.16
C VAL A 42 18.65 20.00 12.65
N TYR A 43 18.14 21.22 12.81
CA TYR A 43 16.75 21.45 13.20
C TYR A 43 15.75 20.90 12.17
N ALA A 44 16.00 21.13 10.89
CA ALA A 44 15.12 20.63 9.83
C ALA A 44 15.05 19.10 9.80
N ILE A 45 16.16 18.41 10.08
CA ILE A 45 16.11 16.94 10.12
C ILE A 45 15.39 16.45 11.40
N ASP A 46 15.54 17.14 12.54
CA ASP A 46 14.81 16.81 13.79
C ASP A 46 13.28 16.93 13.62
N GLU A 47 12.83 17.97 12.93
CA GLU A 47 11.42 18.12 12.53
C GLU A 47 10.97 16.99 11.59
N LEU A 48 11.83 16.56 10.66
CA LEU A 48 11.54 15.45 9.75
C LEU A 48 11.45 14.10 10.48
N GLU A 49 12.34 13.82 11.45
CA GLU A 49 12.26 12.60 12.28
C GLU A 49 10.92 12.58 13.05
N THR A 50 10.54 13.70 13.65
CA THR A 50 9.24 13.82 14.36
C THR A 50 8.07 13.55 13.42
N SER A 51 8.06 14.17 12.23
CA SER A 51 6.99 13.94 11.25
C SER A 51 6.96 12.51 10.72
N GLN A 52 8.12 11.83 10.67
CA GLN A 52 8.20 10.43 10.27
C GLN A 52 7.62 9.52 11.35
N GLU A 53 7.90 9.78 12.62
CA GLU A 53 7.31 9.04 13.75
C GLU A 53 5.78 9.15 13.75
N GLU A 54 5.23 10.35 13.54
CA GLU A 54 3.77 10.55 13.41
C GLU A 54 3.17 9.77 12.22
N MET A 55 3.90 9.68 11.12
CA MET A 55 3.46 8.93 9.94
C MET A 55 3.49 7.42 10.19
N ASP A 56 4.50 6.91 10.90
CA ASP A 56 4.60 5.51 11.27
C ASP A 56 3.44 5.09 12.19
N GLU A 57 3.01 5.95 13.12
CA GLU A 57 1.81 5.73 13.94
C GLU A 57 0.53 5.68 13.09
N TYR A 58 0.41 6.60 12.13
CA TYR A 58 -0.73 6.61 11.21
C TYR A 58 -0.79 5.35 10.34
N ILE A 59 0.37 4.89 9.84
CA ILE A 59 0.46 3.65 9.06
C ILE A 59 0.05 2.44 9.91
N GLN A 60 0.48 2.37 11.17
CA GLN A 60 0.05 1.30 12.08
C GLN A 60 -1.47 1.30 12.27
N THR A 61 -2.06 2.47 12.42
CA THR A 61 -3.53 2.61 12.53
C THR A 61 -4.23 2.09 11.27
N LEU A 62 -3.71 2.43 10.08
CA LEU A 62 -4.26 1.93 8.82
C LEU A 62 -4.12 0.40 8.67
N ASP A 63 -3.01 -0.17 9.16
CA ASP A 63 -2.80 -1.63 9.14
C ASP A 63 -3.83 -2.35 10.02
N GLU A 64 -4.09 -1.81 11.23
CA GLU A 64 -5.14 -2.31 12.12
C GLU A 64 -6.53 -2.23 11.48
N ASP A 65 -6.89 -1.09 10.89
CA ASP A 65 -8.17 -0.91 10.18
C ASP A 65 -8.32 -1.93 9.03
N ILE A 66 -7.24 -2.20 8.29
CA ILE A 66 -7.25 -3.19 7.20
C ILE A 66 -7.41 -4.60 7.76
N ALA A 67 -6.74 -4.94 8.86
CA ALA A 67 -6.87 -6.24 9.51
C ALA A 67 -8.32 -6.48 9.97
N ASP A 68 -8.97 -5.45 10.54
CA ASP A 68 -10.37 -5.51 10.93
C ASP A 68 -11.29 -5.76 9.72
N ILE A 69 -11.10 -5.02 8.63
CA ILE A 69 -11.87 -5.22 7.40
C ILE A 69 -11.65 -6.63 6.84
N GLN A 70 -10.41 -7.12 6.84
CA GLN A 70 -10.11 -8.48 6.40
C GLN A 70 -10.84 -9.51 7.26
N GLY A 71 -10.86 -9.35 8.59
CA GLY A 71 -11.64 -10.22 9.47
C GLY A 71 -13.15 -10.20 9.18
N HIS A 72 -13.71 -9.05 8.82
CA HIS A 72 -15.14 -8.93 8.45
C HIS A 72 -15.47 -9.57 7.10
N ILE A 73 -14.56 -9.49 6.13
CA ILE A 73 -14.78 -10.01 4.76
C ILE A 73 -14.44 -11.50 4.67
N TYR A 74 -13.30 -11.90 5.23
CA TYR A 74 -12.73 -13.25 5.06
C TYR A 74 -12.89 -14.14 6.30
N GLY A 75 -13.41 -13.62 7.41
CA GLY A 75 -13.48 -14.32 8.71
C GLY A 75 -12.18 -14.17 9.51
N GLU A 76 -12.29 -14.21 10.85
CA GLU A 76 -11.11 -14.33 11.73
C GLU A 76 -10.36 -15.61 11.33
N TYR A 77 -9.07 -15.50 11.00
CA TYR A 77 -8.21 -16.60 10.58
C TYR A 77 -8.11 -17.68 11.68
N ASP A 78 -9.10 -18.55 11.79
CA ASP A 78 -8.90 -19.88 12.37
C ASP A 78 -8.16 -20.69 11.31
N GLU A 79 -6.95 -21.14 11.64
CA GLU A 79 -6.06 -21.93 10.76
C GLU A 79 -6.69 -23.27 10.30
N ASP A 80 -7.91 -23.58 10.75
CA ASP A 80 -8.71 -24.76 10.45
C ASP A 80 -10.06 -24.44 9.72
N VAL A 81 -10.27 -23.23 9.21
CA VAL A 81 -11.40 -22.97 8.30
C VAL A 81 -10.99 -23.32 6.87
N ASP A 82 -11.44 -24.49 6.45
CA ASP A 82 -11.46 -24.94 5.06
C ASP A 82 -11.80 -23.78 4.11
N ARG A 83 -11.06 -23.69 3.00
CA ARG A 83 -11.19 -22.63 1.99
C ARG A 83 -12.64 -22.54 1.49
N HIS A 84 -13.45 -21.72 2.12
CA HIS A 84 -14.56 -21.03 1.46
C HIS A 84 -14.12 -19.58 1.26
N VAL A 85 -12.96 -19.41 0.62
CA VAL A 85 -12.81 -18.23 -0.23
C VAL A 85 -13.92 -18.40 -1.26
N PRO A 86 -14.94 -17.54 -1.33
CA PRO A 86 -15.91 -17.61 -2.42
C PRO A 86 -15.09 -17.56 -3.71
N ASN A 87 -15.04 -18.69 -4.41
CA ASN A 87 -14.29 -18.83 -5.65
C ASN A 87 -15.10 -18.10 -6.71
N TYR A 88 -14.85 -16.80 -6.84
CA TYR A 88 -15.47 -16.03 -7.90
C TYR A 88 -14.82 -16.40 -9.23
N ILE A 89 -15.64 -16.75 -10.21
CA ILE A 89 -15.23 -16.97 -11.59
C ILE A 89 -15.44 -15.68 -12.36
N GLU A 90 -14.37 -15.17 -12.97
CA GLU A 90 -14.40 -14.04 -13.88
C GLU A 90 -14.81 -14.53 -15.27
N VAL A 91 -15.95 -14.03 -15.76
CA VAL A 91 -16.44 -14.35 -17.10
C VAL A 91 -16.67 -13.06 -17.89
N VAL A 92 -16.19 -13.03 -19.12
CA VAL A 92 -16.49 -11.94 -20.06
C VAL A 92 -17.79 -12.29 -20.79
N CYS A 93 -18.82 -11.47 -20.64
CA CYS A 93 -20.10 -11.72 -21.31
C CYS A 93 -19.95 -11.61 -22.84
N PRO A 94 -20.34 -12.64 -23.62
CA PRO A 94 -20.21 -12.61 -25.09
C PRO A 94 -21.18 -11.65 -25.79
N HIS A 95 -22.18 -11.13 -25.07
CA HIS A 95 -23.22 -10.25 -25.62
C HIS A 95 -22.97 -8.77 -25.37
N CYS A 96 -22.33 -8.41 -24.25
CA CYS A 96 -22.09 -7.02 -23.87
C CYS A 96 -20.62 -6.67 -23.58
N ASP A 97 -19.69 -7.63 -23.69
CA ASP A 97 -18.25 -7.49 -23.45
C ASP A 97 -17.88 -6.98 -22.04
N GLU A 98 -18.82 -7.01 -21.10
CA GLU A 98 -18.58 -6.63 -19.70
C GLU A 98 -18.03 -7.83 -18.92
N THR A 99 -17.02 -7.57 -18.09
CA THR A 99 -16.47 -8.55 -17.14
C THR A 99 -17.40 -8.66 -15.94
N VAL A 100 -17.93 -9.85 -15.71
CA VAL A 100 -18.85 -10.16 -14.60
C VAL A 100 -18.27 -11.26 -13.72
N TYR A 101 -18.60 -11.20 -12.43
CA TYR A 101 -18.11 -12.12 -11.40
C TYR A 101 -19.26 -12.95 -10.86
N PHE A 102 -19.12 -14.28 -10.88
CA PHE A 102 -20.11 -15.23 -10.36
C PHE A 102 -19.47 -16.13 -9.30
N ASP A 103 -20.25 -16.56 -8.31
CA ASP A 103 -19.80 -17.59 -7.38
C ASP A 103 -19.68 -18.95 -8.10
N GLU A 104 -18.59 -19.71 -7.87
CA GLU A 104 -18.36 -21.03 -8.47
C GLU A 104 -19.52 -22.01 -8.19
N ASP A 105 -20.22 -21.86 -7.07
CA ASP A 105 -21.39 -22.68 -6.73
C ASP A 105 -22.58 -22.45 -7.70
N MET A 106 -22.67 -21.28 -8.35
CA MET A 106 -23.72 -21.00 -9.35
C MET A 106 -23.57 -21.83 -10.63
N PHE A 107 -22.38 -22.42 -10.86
CA PHE A 107 -22.13 -23.28 -12.03
C PHE A 107 -22.37 -24.77 -11.73
N GLN A 108 -22.64 -25.14 -10.47
CA GLN A 108 -22.87 -26.53 -10.06
C GLN A 108 -24.36 -26.91 -10.13
N GLU A 109 -25.24 -25.93 -10.01
CA GLU A 109 -26.67 -26.10 -10.24
C GLU A 109 -26.90 -25.93 -11.76
N GLU A 110 -27.61 -26.86 -12.41
CA GLU A 110 -27.88 -26.88 -13.88
C GLU A 110 -28.83 -25.73 -14.33
N ASP A 111 -28.58 -24.50 -13.85
CA ASP A 111 -29.37 -23.31 -14.16
C ASP A 111 -28.64 -22.41 -15.17
N ASP A 112 -29.39 -21.89 -16.15
CA ASP A 112 -28.89 -20.95 -17.15
C ASP A 112 -28.37 -19.65 -16.49
N ILE A 113 -27.06 -19.51 -16.35
CA ILE A 113 -26.44 -18.30 -15.81
C ILE A 113 -26.65 -17.14 -16.78
N THR A 114 -27.35 -16.11 -16.33
CA THR A 114 -27.64 -14.90 -17.11
C THR A 114 -26.73 -13.75 -16.72
N CYS A 115 -26.37 -12.92 -17.71
CA CYS A 115 -25.54 -11.74 -17.47
C CYS A 115 -26.36 -10.64 -16.77
N PRO A 116 -25.92 -10.12 -15.60
CA PRO A 116 -26.64 -9.06 -14.88
C PRO A 116 -26.67 -7.71 -15.60
N ASN A 117 -25.87 -7.54 -16.65
CA ASN A 117 -25.78 -6.29 -17.41
C ASN A 117 -26.67 -6.28 -18.66
N CYS A 118 -26.93 -7.44 -19.28
CA CYS A 118 -27.69 -7.53 -20.53
C CYS A 118 -28.83 -8.56 -20.52
N ASP A 119 -29.03 -9.27 -19.41
CA ASP A 119 -30.07 -10.29 -19.19
C ASP A 119 -30.03 -11.48 -20.17
N GLU A 120 -28.95 -11.62 -20.95
CA GLU A 120 -28.76 -12.71 -21.92
C GLU A 120 -27.95 -13.86 -21.26
N PRO A 121 -28.24 -15.14 -21.57
CA PRO A 121 -27.49 -16.28 -21.03
C PRO A 121 -26.01 -16.25 -21.44
N ILE A 122 -25.14 -16.59 -20.50
CA ILE A 122 -23.68 -16.60 -20.70
C ILE A 122 -23.22 -17.92 -21.34
N TYR A 123 -23.92 -19.02 -21.07
CA TYR A 123 -23.71 -20.32 -21.71
C TYR A 123 -24.98 -20.71 -22.46
N THR A 124 -24.84 -21.08 -23.72
CA THR A 124 -25.88 -21.75 -24.50
C THR A 124 -25.40 -23.16 -24.78
N GLU A 125 -26.18 -24.17 -24.39
CA GLU A 125 -25.91 -25.57 -24.73
C GLU A 125 -25.61 -25.70 -26.23
N CYS A 126 -24.43 -26.24 -26.56
CA CYS A 126 -24.21 -26.78 -27.90
C CYS A 126 -25.14 -28.01 -28.01
N PRO A 127 -26.05 -28.05 -28.99
CA PRO A 127 -26.94 -29.20 -29.14
C PRO A 127 -26.12 -30.47 -29.36
N GLU A 128 -26.53 -31.53 -28.67
CA GLU A 128 -25.97 -32.88 -28.73
C GLU A 128 -25.66 -33.31 -30.18
N ASP A 129 -24.38 -33.58 -30.48
CA ASP A 129 -24.01 -34.39 -31.65
C ASP A 129 -24.21 -35.87 -31.27
N ASP A 130 -25.48 -36.28 -31.22
CA ASP A 130 -25.89 -37.67 -31.44
C ASP A 130 -25.67 -37.99 -32.93
N GLU A 131 -24.53 -38.58 -33.26
CA GLU A 131 -24.42 -39.48 -34.42
C GLU A 131 -23.85 -40.82 -33.97
N ASP A 132 -24.77 -41.74 -33.68
CA ASP A 132 -24.60 -43.19 -33.75
C ASP A 132 -23.90 -43.58 -35.07
N ASP A 133 -22.91 -44.47 -35.01
CA ASP A 133 -22.85 -45.58 -35.97
C ASP A 133 -22.10 -46.78 -35.41
N GLU A 134 -22.69 -47.93 -35.71
CA GLU A 134 -22.70 -49.22 -35.01
C GLU A 134 -21.44 -50.09 -35.19
N GLU A 135 -21.44 -51.21 -34.43
CA GLU A 135 -20.55 -52.37 -34.45
C GLU A 135 -20.11 -52.87 -35.86
N ASP A 136 -18.80 -52.85 -36.16
CA ASP A 136 -17.90 -53.98 -36.61
C ASP A 136 -16.57 -53.47 -37.22
#